data_AF-A0A388TB98-F1
#
_entry.id   AF-A0A388TB98-F1
#
_cell.length_a   1.000
_cell.length_b   1.000
_cell.length_c   1.000
_cell.angle_alpha   90.00
_cell.angle_beta   90.00
_cell.angle_gamma   90.00
#
_symmetry.space_group_name_H-M   'P 1'
#
loop_
_entity.id
_entity.type
_entity.pdbx_description
1 polymer ?
#
loop_
_entity_poly.entity_id
_entity_poly.type
_entity_poly.pdbx_seq_one_letter_code
_entity_poly.pdbx_strand_id
1 'polypeptide(L)'
;YILMAIRDYHGWNSDHEALLFRAIYNLDRKFVKNIIRFAIINYQKDWILGIFSIVWDFDDGYFIINNAIDYLYKTIKGRNSTISHCLKNILSFSNNNTKKQITEKRDGFVKNYIRKYINNPKRIKDIFDAMYDFDLTKKQEFVIFFCKINSSFSFLKELNILPGIRHWSGSKVSAIEEEIKYLKAIRDTLNASKYLEHRVHLDTYISSLEKEKDRIILQEFLKDDGF
;
A
#
# COMPACT_ATOMS: atom_id res chain seq x y z
N TYR A 1 -5.10 32.55 -5.84
CA TYR A 1 -5.51 33.15 -4.56
C TYR A 1 -5.96 32.11 -3.53
N ILE A 2 -7.04 31.34 -3.71
CA ILE A 2 -7.48 30.33 -2.71
C ILE A 2 -6.41 29.27 -2.39
N LEU A 3 -5.75 28.70 -3.40
CA LEU A 3 -4.66 27.74 -3.20
C LEU A 3 -3.43 28.35 -2.48
N MET A 4 -3.20 29.65 -2.66
CA MET A 4 -2.15 30.38 -1.94
C MET A 4 -2.59 30.75 -0.52
N ALA A 5 -3.87 31.06 -0.30
CA ALA A 5 -4.43 31.25 1.03
C ALA A 5 -4.36 29.95 1.86
N ILE A 6 -4.55 28.78 1.23
CA ILE A 6 -4.33 27.46 1.85
C ILE A 6 -2.82 27.18 2.06
N ARG A 7 -1.94 27.79 1.24
CA ARG A 7 -0.48 27.63 1.31
C ARG A 7 0.20 28.50 2.35
N ASP A 8 -0.28 29.74 2.46
CA ASP A 8 0.32 30.79 3.28
C ASP A 8 -0.31 30.85 4.69
N TYR A 9 -1.46 30.16 4.91
CA TYR A 9 -1.88 29.75 6.26
C TYR A 9 -0.98 28.60 6.70
N HIS A 10 -0.12 28.86 7.70
CA HIS A 10 0.83 27.91 8.26
C HIS A 10 0.19 26.56 8.63
N GLY A 11 0.31 25.59 7.71
CA GLY A 11 -0.02 24.20 7.92
C GLY A 11 -1.52 23.90 8.08
N TRP A 12 -1.94 22.78 7.51
CA TRP A 12 -3.23 22.15 7.84
C TRP A 12 -3.41 21.78 9.33
N ASN A 13 -2.48 22.15 10.21
CA ASN A 13 -2.72 22.27 11.65
C ASN A 13 -3.85 23.25 12.00
N SER A 14 -4.32 24.09 11.05
CA SER A 14 -5.45 25.01 11.27
C SER A 14 -6.77 24.62 10.56
N ASP A 15 -6.79 23.61 9.68
CA ASP A 15 -8.04 22.96 9.22
C ASP A 15 -8.25 21.65 9.99
N HIS A 16 -8.27 21.79 11.33
CA HIS A 16 -8.67 20.71 12.22
C HIS A 16 -10.04 20.20 11.75
N GLU A 17 -10.10 18.93 11.33
CA GLU A 17 -11.27 18.20 10.79
C GLU A 17 -11.66 18.42 9.32
N ALA A 18 -10.85 19.17 8.55
CA ALA A 18 -11.06 19.37 7.11
C ALA A 18 -12.38 20.05 6.72
N LEU A 19 -12.86 20.93 7.58
CA LEU A 19 -14.14 21.62 7.41
C LEU A 19 -14.13 22.50 6.18
N LEU A 20 -13.01 23.19 5.90
CA LEU A 20 -12.89 24.05 4.73
C LEU A 20 -12.90 23.24 3.43
N PHE A 21 -12.18 22.12 3.38
CA PHE A 21 -12.21 21.24 2.20
C PHE A 21 -13.58 20.60 1.99
N ARG A 22 -14.28 20.19 3.05
CA ARG A 22 -15.66 19.70 2.97
C ARG A 22 -16.62 20.77 2.43
N ALA A 23 -16.51 22.00 2.91
CA ALA A 23 -17.32 23.11 2.43
C ALA A 23 -17.06 23.40 0.95
N ILE A 24 -15.79 23.47 0.54
CA ILE A 24 -15.40 23.66 -0.86
C ILE A 24 -15.87 22.50 -1.73
N TYR A 25 -15.79 21.25 -1.25
CA TYR A 25 -16.26 20.09 -2.00
C TYR A 25 -17.75 20.14 -2.29
N ASN A 26 -18.54 20.51 -1.27
CA ASN A 26 -20.00 20.60 -1.41
C ASN A 26 -20.42 21.76 -2.32
N LEU A 27 -19.61 22.82 -2.39
CA LEU A 27 -19.87 24.00 -3.23
C LEU A 27 -19.38 23.83 -4.68
N ASP A 28 -18.17 23.29 -4.89
CA ASP A 28 -17.56 23.12 -6.21
C ASP A 28 -16.68 21.87 -6.31
N ARG A 29 -17.31 20.77 -6.76
CA ARG A 29 -16.61 19.50 -7.02
C ARG A 29 -15.54 19.59 -8.11
N LYS A 30 -15.65 20.54 -9.05
CA LYS A 30 -14.67 20.73 -10.13
C LYS A 30 -13.40 21.39 -9.58
N PHE A 31 -13.55 22.31 -8.65
CA PHE A 31 -12.44 22.94 -7.94
C PHE A 31 -11.64 21.91 -7.13
N VAL A 32 -12.28 21.00 -6.40
CA VAL A 32 -11.58 19.94 -5.65
C VAL A 32 -10.76 19.03 -6.55
N LYS A 33 -11.27 18.68 -7.75
CA LYS A 33 -10.46 17.95 -8.74
C LYS A 33 -9.18 18.72 -9.09
N ASN A 34 -9.24 20.04 -9.22
CA ASN A 34 -8.06 20.86 -9.51
C ASN A 34 -7.08 20.93 -8.31
N ILE A 35 -7.58 20.97 -7.07
CA ILE A 35 -6.73 20.88 -5.87
C ILE A 35 -5.96 19.56 -5.86
N ILE A 36 -6.65 18.43 -6.10
CA ILE A 36 -6.03 17.10 -6.10
C ILE A 36 -4.98 17.00 -7.22
N ARG A 37 -5.29 17.51 -8.42
CA ARG A 37 -4.32 17.60 -9.53
C ARG A 37 -3.09 18.41 -9.15
N PHE A 38 -3.30 19.57 -8.53
CA PHE A 38 -2.22 20.44 -8.07
C PHE A 38 -1.35 19.72 -7.02
N ALA A 39 -1.96 19.04 -6.05
CA ALA A 39 -1.24 18.29 -5.03
C ALA A 39 -0.37 17.17 -5.65
N ILE A 40 -0.92 16.42 -6.61
CA ILE A 40 -0.21 15.37 -7.35
C ILE A 40 0.98 15.93 -8.14
N ILE A 41 0.79 17.03 -8.88
CA ILE A 41 1.84 17.64 -9.71
C ILE A 41 3.02 18.14 -8.86
N ASN A 42 2.72 18.73 -7.70
CA ASN A 42 3.74 19.37 -6.87
C ASN A 42 4.37 18.44 -5.83
N TYR A 43 4.04 17.14 -5.85
CA TYR A 43 4.60 16.13 -4.95
C TYR A 43 4.52 16.50 -3.45
N GLN A 44 3.52 17.30 -3.07
CA GLN A 44 3.41 17.78 -1.69
C GLN A 44 2.85 16.68 -0.80
N LYS A 45 3.76 15.87 -0.23
CA LYS A 45 3.48 14.69 0.61
C LYS A 45 2.41 14.95 1.66
N ASP A 46 2.59 16.01 2.45
CA ASP A 46 1.72 16.28 3.60
C ASP A 46 0.30 16.71 3.18
N TRP A 47 0.20 17.44 2.06
CA TRP A 47 -1.07 17.88 1.50
C TRP A 47 -1.85 16.73 0.89
N ILE A 48 -1.16 15.83 0.17
CA ILE A 48 -1.76 14.62 -0.39
C ILE A 48 -2.30 13.73 0.74
N LEU A 49 -1.52 13.52 1.80
CA LEU A 49 -1.93 12.69 2.94
C LEU A 49 -3.15 13.28 3.66
N GLY A 50 -3.15 14.60 3.91
CA GLY A 50 -4.29 15.30 4.51
C GLY A 50 -5.55 15.14 3.67
N ILE A 51 -5.53 15.58 2.40
CA ILE A 51 -6.69 15.54 1.50
C ILE A 51 -7.27 14.14 1.36
N PHE A 52 -6.43 13.14 1.07
CA PHE A 52 -6.95 11.79 0.82
C PHE A 52 -7.46 11.11 2.09
N SER A 53 -6.97 11.47 3.28
CA SER A 53 -7.54 10.96 4.53
C SER A 53 -9.03 11.31 4.67
N ILE A 54 -9.44 12.51 4.22
CA ILE A 54 -10.81 13.03 4.34
C ILE A 54 -11.67 12.54 3.18
N VAL A 55 -11.10 12.38 1.98
CA VAL A 55 -11.82 11.94 0.78
C VAL A 55 -12.57 10.61 1.01
N TRP A 56 -12.04 9.73 1.88
CA TRP A 56 -12.70 8.48 2.25
C TRP A 56 -14.02 8.64 3.01
N ASP A 57 -14.25 9.80 3.64
CA ASP A 57 -15.48 10.11 4.37
C ASP A 57 -16.62 10.57 3.46
N PHE A 58 -16.33 10.98 2.22
CA PHE A 58 -17.37 11.41 1.28
C PHE A 58 -18.09 10.21 0.68
N ASP A 59 -19.38 10.37 0.41
CA ASP A 59 -20.21 9.35 -0.24
C ASP A 59 -19.68 8.98 -1.64
N ASP A 60 -19.17 9.96 -2.38
CA ASP A 60 -18.56 9.78 -3.69
C ASP A 60 -17.02 9.74 -3.65
N GLY A 61 -16.43 9.49 -2.49
CA GLY A 61 -14.98 9.37 -2.30
C GLY A 61 -14.31 8.39 -3.27
N TYR A 62 -14.96 7.26 -3.54
CA TYR A 62 -14.51 6.28 -4.54
C TYR A 62 -14.32 6.89 -5.94
N PHE A 63 -15.23 7.77 -6.37
CA PHE A 63 -15.16 8.42 -7.68
C PHE A 63 -14.03 9.45 -7.72
N ILE A 64 -13.87 10.22 -6.64
CA ILE A 64 -12.78 11.21 -6.50
C ILE A 64 -11.43 10.51 -6.60
N ILE A 65 -11.24 9.41 -5.85
CA ILE A 65 -10.00 8.64 -5.81
C ILE A 65 -9.68 8.03 -7.16
N ASN A 66 -10.66 7.39 -7.81
CA ASN A 66 -10.45 6.81 -9.15
C ASN A 66 -10.02 7.88 -10.16
N ASN A 67 -10.68 9.05 -10.16
CA ASN A 67 -10.29 10.15 -11.05
C ASN A 67 -8.89 10.68 -10.74
N ALA A 68 -8.51 10.74 -9.46
CA ALA A 68 -7.18 11.16 -9.05
C ALA A 68 -6.10 10.19 -9.55
N ILE A 69 -6.34 8.88 -9.39
CA ILE A 69 -5.44 7.83 -9.89
C ILE A 69 -5.36 7.86 -11.42
N ASP A 70 -6.49 7.97 -12.12
CA ASP A 70 -6.45 8.03 -13.58
C ASP A 70 -5.74 9.30 -14.08
N TYR A 71 -5.86 10.42 -13.37
CA TYR A 71 -5.07 11.61 -13.64
C TYR A 71 -3.58 11.41 -13.37
N LEU A 72 -3.23 10.72 -12.27
CA LEU A 72 -1.86 10.36 -11.93
C LEU A 72 -1.19 9.58 -13.07
N TYR A 73 -1.86 8.53 -13.57
CA TYR A 73 -1.34 7.73 -14.70
C TYR A 73 -1.24 8.51 -16.02
N LYS A 74 -2.15 9.47 -16.27
CA LYS A 74 -2.09 10.34 -17.46
C LYS A 74 -0.93 11.34 -17.39
N THR A 75 -0.64 11.85 -16.20
CA THR A 75 0.34 12.92 -15.98
C THR A 75 1.75 12.36 -15.85
N ILE A 76 1.91 11.27 -15.08
CA ILE A 76 3.22 10.70 -14.77
C ILE A 76 3.54 9.62 -15.80
N LYS A 77 4.15 10.04 -16.91
CA LYS A 77 4.64 9.13 -17.94
C LYS A 77 5.95 8.46 -17.48
N GLY A 78 5.89 7.19 -17.11
CA GLY A 78 7.06 6.30 -17.08
C GLY A 78 7.84 6.18 -15.75
N ARG A 79 7.52 6.91 -14.69
CA ARG A 79 8.18 6.76 -13.38
C ARG A 79 7.35 5.89 -12.42
N ASN A 80 7.54 4.57 -12.47
CA ASN A 80 6.75 3.62 -11.67
C ASN A 80 6.85 3.90 -10.16
N SER A 81 8.06 4.17 -9.63
CA SER A 81 8.27 4.46 -8.20
C SER A 81 7.50 5.68 -7.69
N THR A 82 7.33 6.69 -8.55
CA THR A 82 6.52 7.87 -8.22
C THR A 82 5.03 7.53 -8.10
N ILE A 83 4.50 6.73 -9.03
CA ILE A 83 3.09 6.35 -9.03
C ILE A 83 2.79 5.53 -7.76
N SER A 84 3.61 4.53 -7.46
CA SER A 84 3.46 3.72 -6.25
C SER A 84 3.53 4.56 -4.98
N HIS A 85 4.39 5.58 -4.95
CA HIS A 85 4.48 6.51 -3.82
C HIS A 85 3.21 7.37 -3.65
N CYS A 86 2.66 7.90 -4.74
CA CYS A 86 1.40 8.63 -4.70
C CYS A 86 0.23 7.72 -4.30
N LEU A 87 0.18 6.50 -4.83
CA LEU A 87 -0.81 5.48 -4.46
C LEU A 87 -0.72 5.14 -2.97
N LYS A 88 0.50 4.98 -2.42
CA LYS A 88 0.70 4.77 -0.98
C LYS A 88 0.05 5.89 -0.18
N ASN A 89 0.24 7.14 -0.58
CA ASN A 89 -0.34 8.28 0.14
C ASN A 89 -1.87 8.35 0.01
N ILE A 90 -2.42 8.03 -1.16
CA ILE A 90 -3.88 7.95 -1.41
C ILE A 90 -4.53 6.86 -0.55
N LEU A 91 -3.86 5.70 -0.48
CA LEU A 91 -4.32 4.54 0.27
C LEU A 91 -3.97 4.62 1.75
N SER A 92 -3.13 5.59 2.16
CA SER A 92 -2.45 5.61 3.46
C SER A 92 -3.40 5.26 4.59
N PHE A 93 -3.10 4.14 5.24
CA PHE A 93 -3.89 3.54 6.31
C PHE A 93 -3.59 4.17 7.69
N SER A 94 -3.05 5.40 7.71
CA SER A 94 -2.47 6.01 8.90
C SER A 94 -3.45 6.12 10.09
N ASN A 95 -2.99 5.51 11.19
CA ASN A 95 -3.32 5.63 12.61
C ASN A 95 -4.45 4.79 13.21
N ASN A 96 -4.13 4.30 14.42
CA ASN A 96 -4.88 3.49 15.39
C ASN A 96 -6.28 4.03 15.77
N ASN A 97 -6.68 5.19 15.23
CA ASN A 97 -7.98 5.84 15.41
C ASN A 97 -8.82 5.88 14.11
N THR A 98 -8.40 5.18 13.04
CA THR A 98 -9.20 5.10 11.82
C THR A 98 -10.47 4.30 12.09
N LYS A 99 -11.64 4.90 11.83
CA LYS A 99 -12.95 4.23 11.97
C LYS A 99 -12.94 2.94 11.13
N LYS A 100 -13.40 1.83 11.71
CA LYS A 100 -13.52 0.51 11.05
C LYS A 100 -14.13 0.60 9.64
N GLN A 101 -15.16 1.43 9.47
CA GLN A 101 -15.83 1.67 8.19
C GLN A 101 -14.91 2.23 7.10
N ILE A 102 -13.98 3.11 7.45
CA ILE A 102 -13.01 3.68 6.50
C ILE A 102 -12.02 2.60 6.05
N THR A 103 -11.56 1.75 6.98
CA THR A 103 -10.72 0.60 6.65
C THR A 103 -11.42 -0.37 5.70
N GLU A 104 -12.68 -0.71 5.95
CA GLU A 104 -13.49 -1.56 5.05
C GLU A 104 -13.68 -0.92 3.67
N LYS A 105 -13.95 0.40 3.61
CA LYS A 105 -14.01 1.14 2.34
C LYS A 105 -12.69 1.05 1.58
N ARG A 106 -11.54 1.21 2.24
CA ARG A 106 -10.22 1.11 1.61
C ARG A 106 -9.91 -0.31 1.12
N ASP A 107 -10.20 -1.33 1.92
CA ASP A 107 -10.01 -2.73 1.55
C ASP A 107 -10.87 -3.11 0.34
N GLY A 108 -12.13 -2.68 0.33
CA GLY A 108 -13.03 -2.84 -0.81
C GLY A 108 -12.51 -2.13 -2.06
N PHE A 109 -11.95 -0.94 -1.91
CA PHE A 109 -11.39 -0.17 -3.01
C PHE A 109 -10.22 -0.92 -3.65
N VAL A 110 -9.27 -1.40 -2.84
CA VAL A 110 -8.12 -2.18 -3.31
C VAL A 110 -8.57 -3.43 -4.06
N LYS A 111 -9.48 -4.22 -3.49
CA LYS A 111 -10.00 -5.44 -4.13
C LYS A 111 -10.67 -5.13 -5.48
N ASN A 112 -11.45 -4.04 -5.55
CA ASN A 112 -12.08 -3.60 -6.78
C ASN A 112 -11.07 -3.08 -7.81
N TYR A 113 -10.03 -2.36 -7.36
CA TYR A 113 -8.94 -1.90 -8.21
C TYR A 113 -8.19 -3.07 -8.83
N ILE A 114 -7.82 -4.07 -8.03
CA ILE A 114 -7.14 -5.30 -8.49
C ILE A 114 -8.01 -6.03 -9.53
N ARG A 115 -9.32 -6.20 -9.28
CA ARG A 115 -10.24 -6.80 -10.26
C ARG A 115 -10.29 -6.01 -11.56
N LYS A 116 -10.48 -4.69 -11.49
CA LYS A 116 -10.63 -3.82 -12.66
C LYS A 116 -9.40 -3.83 -13.55
N TYR A 117 -8.20 -3.91 -12.96
CA TYR A 117 -6.95 -3.80 -13.68
C TYR A 117 -6.16 -5.11 -13.75
N ILE A 118 -6.82 -6.26 -13.59
CA ILE A 118 -6.15 -7.56 -13.53
C ILE A 118 -5.35 -7.90 -14.78
N ASN A 119 -5.73 -7.36 -15.94
CA ASN A 119 -5.03 -7.52 -17.22
C ASN A 119 -4.04 -6.38 -17.51
N ASN A 120 -3.73 -5.52 -16.52
CA ASN A 120 -2.78 -4.42 -16.63
C ASN A 120 -1.62 -4.62 -15.64
N PRO A 121 -0.54 -5.33 -16.04
CA PRO A 121 0.58 -5.66 -15.17
C PRO A 121 1.18 -4.47 -14.45
N LYS A 122 1.31 -3.34 -15.15
CA LYS A 122 1.83 -2.10 -14.59
C LYS A 122 0.97 -1.61 -13.41
N ARG A 123 -0.34 -1.49 -13.59
CA ARG A 123 -1.24 -0.98 -12.53
C ARG A 123 -1.29 -1.90 -11.33
N ILE A 124 -1.22 -3.22 -11.54
CA ILE A 124 -1.17 -4.19 -10.45
C ILE A 124 0.17 -4.10 -9.72
N LYS A 125 1.28 -4.02 -10.44
CA LYS A 125 2.59 -3.85 -9.80
C LYS A 125 2.64 -2.57 -8.97
N ASP A 126 2.20 -1.44 -9.53
CA ASP A 126 2.23 -0.14 -8.85
C ASP A 126 1.36 -0.15 -7.56
N ILE A 127 0.22 -0.86 -7.56
CA ILE A 127 -0.62 -0.98 -6.34
C ILE A 127 0.03 -1.89 -5.28
N PHE A 128 0.68 -2.98 -5.67
CA PHE A 128 1.41 -3.84 -4.72
C PHE A 128 2.68 -3.16 -4.18
N ASP A 129 3.37 -2.38 -5.00
CA ASP A 129 4.51 -1.56 -4.56
C ASP A 129 4.06 -0.45 -3.60
N ALA A 130 2.87 0.12 -3.80
CA ALA A 130 2.28 1.07 -2.85
C ALA A 130 1.97 0.43 -1.48
N MET A 131 1.82 -0.90 -1.45
CA MET A 131 1.56 -1.70 -0.24
C MET A 131 2.83 -2.15 0.48
N TYR A 132 4.00 -1.60 0.12
CA TYR A 132 5.27 -1.97 0.72
C TYR A 132 5.26 -1.89 2.26
N ASP A 133 4.66 -0.84 2.82
CA ASP A 133 4.59 -0.58 4.27
C ASP A 133 3.25 -0.97 4.91
N PHE A 134 2.45 -1.81 4.26
CA PHE A 134 1.16 -2.23 4.82
C PHE A 134 1.37 -3.25 5.94
N ASP A 135 0.40 -3.35 6.85
CA ASP A 135 0.32 -4.47 7.78
C ASP A 135 0.34 -5.80 7.01
N LEU A 136 1.12 -6.76 7.51
CA LEU A 136 1.35 -8.02 6.81
C LEU A 136 0.05 -8.82 6.63
N THR A 137 -0.85 -8.77 7.60
CA THR A 137 -2.15 -9.46 7.51
C THR A 137 -2.96 -8.90 6.35
N LYS A 138 -2.96 -7.56 6.18
CA LYS A 138 -3.67 -6.91 5.07
C LYS A 138 -3.00 -7.16 3.73
N LYS A 139 -1.67 -7.09 3.67
CA LYS A 139 -0.93 -7.44 2.45
C LYS A 139 -1.22 -8.89 2.04
N GLN A 140 -1.25 -9.82 3.00
CA GLN A 140 -1.58 -11.23 2.78
C GLN A 140 -2.97 -11.39 2.18
N GLU A 141 -3.98 -10.71 2.73
CA GLU A 141 -5.35 -10.74 2.19
C GLU A 141 -5.39 -10.35 0.70
N PHE A 142 -4.67 -9.30 0.31
CA PHE A 142 -4.65 -8.82 -1.07
C PHE A 142 -3.87 -9.73 -2.01
N VAL A 143 -2.75 -10.30 -1.56
CA VAL A 143 -1.99 -11.31 -2.35
C VAL A 143 -2.86 -12.53 -2.61
N ILE A 144 -3.50 -13.09 -1.58
CA ILE A 144 -4.39 -14.25 -1.72
C ILE A 144 -5.56 -13.92 -2.66
N PHE A 145 -6.15 -12.73 -2.49
CA PHE A 145 -7.23 -12.27 -3.37
C PHE A 145 -6.80 -12.18 -4.83
N PHE A 146 -5.62 -11.61 -5.11
CA PHE A 146 -5.04 -11.56 -6.45
C PHE A 146 -4.86 -12.96 -7.03
N CYS A 147 -4.20 -13.87 -6.30
CA CYS A 147 -3.98 -15.25 -6.76
C CYS A 147 -5.29 -16.01 -7.03
N LYS A 148 -6.36 -15.73 -6.28
CA LYS A 148 -7.68 -16.34 -6.49
C LYS A 148 -8.31 -15.95 -7.83
N ILE A 149 -8.09 -14.71 -8.28
CA ILE A 149 -8.65 -14.20 -9.54
C ILE A 149 -7.65 -14.23 -10.71
N ASN A 150 -6.36 -14.47 -10.44
CA ASN A 150 -5.30 -14.62 -11.42
C ASN A 150 -4.31 -15.67 -10.94
N SER A 151 -4.31 -16.84 -11.60
CA SER A 151 -3.41 -17.96 -11.26
C SER A 151 -2.09 -17.95 -12.06
N SER A 152 -1.72 -16.82 -12.65
CA SER A 152 -0.45 -16.71 -13.39
C SER A 152 0.72 -16.62 -12.41
N PHE A 153 1.53 -17.68 -12.38
CA PHE A 153 2.75 -17.70 -11.58
C PHE A 153 3.76 -16.63 -12.02
N SER A 154 3.95 -16.46 -13.34
CA SER A 154 4.86 -15.46 -13.88
C SER A 154 4.51 -14.05 -13.42
N PHE A 155 3.21 -13.73 -13.38
CA PHE A 155 2.76 -12.43 -12.93
C PHE A 155 2.96 -12.26 -11.42
N LEU A 156 2.64 -13.27 -10.61
CA LEU A 156 2.91 -13.21 -9.16
C LEU A 156 4.39 -12.91 -8.88
N LYS A 157 5.31 -13.54 -9.62
CA LYS A 157 6.76 -13.38 -9.46
C LYS A 157 7.24 -11.94 -9.72
N GLU A 158 6.52 -11.18 -10.54
CA GLU A 158 6.85 -9.78 -10.82
C GLU A 158 6.35 -8.80 -9.75
N LEU A 159 5.44 -9.25 -8.88
CA LEU A 159 4.85 -8.43 -7.82
C LEU A 159 5.73 -8.40 -6.58
N ASN A 160 5.78 -7.24 -5.94
CA ASN A 160 6.42 -7.09 -4.64
C ASN A 160 5.53 -7.62 -3.51
N ILE A 161 5.34 -8.94 -3.48
CA ILE A 161 4.51 -9.63 -2.47
C ILE A 161 5.23 -9.79 -1.14
N LEU A 162 6.54 -9.61 -1.10
CA LEU A 162 7.33 -9.74 0.11
C LEU A 162 7.11 -8.53 1.02
N PRO A 163 7.07 -8.71 2.35
CA PRO A 163 7.21 -7.57 3.25
C PRO A 163 8.44 -6.75 2.85
N GLY A 164 8.31 -5.44 2.90
CA GLY A 164 9.49 -4.60 2.91
C GLY A 164 10.37 -4.92 4.11
N ILE A 165 11.68 -4.65 4.00
CA ILE A 165 12.61 -4.71 5.13
C ILE A 165 11.96 -3.95 6.29
N ARG A 166 11.45 -4.68 7.28
CA ARG A 166 10.79 -4.05 8.42
C ARG A 166 11.83 -3.25 9.18
N HIS A 167 11.46 -2.04 9.57
CA HIS A 167 12.22 -1.29 10.57
C HIS A 167 12.24 -2.14 11.83
N TRP A 168 13.43 -2.60 12.23
CA TRP A 168 13.62 -3.54 13.32
C TRP A 168 13.18 -2.91 14.65
N SER A 169 12.00 -3.30 15.15
CA SER A 169 11.58 -3.02 16.52
C SER A 169 11.82 -4.25 17.40
N GLY A 170 13.02 -4.84 17.30
CA GLY A 170 13.37 -6.11 17.93
C GLY A 170 14.63 -6.72 17.30
N SER A 171 14.83 -8.03 17.46
CA SER A 171 15.94 -8.74 16.84
C SER A 171 15.68 -9.05 15.36
N LYS A 172 16.75 -9.24 14.58
CA LYS A 172 16.66 -9.66 13.18
C LYS A 172 16.00 -11.04 13.04
N VAL A 173 16.17 -11.92 14.04
CA VAL A 173 15.53 -13.24 14.12
C VAL A 173 14.01 -13.10 14.15
N SER A 174 13.47 -12.27 15.05
CA SER A 174 12.01 -12.08 15.16
C SER A 174 11.40 -11.54 13.88
N ALA A 175 12.08 -10.60 13.19
CA ALA A 175 11.62 -10.10 11.90
C ALA A 175 11.52 -11.22 10.86
N ILE A 176 12.54 -12.08 10.75
CA ILE A 176 12.54 -13.21 9.82
C ILE A 176 11.41 -14.22 10.14
N GLU A 177 11.13 -14.48 11.41
CA GLU A 177 10.05 -15.37 11.81
C GLU A 177 8.67 -14.86 11.39
N GLU A 178 8.45 -13.55 11.46
CA GLU A 178 7.21 -12.93 10.97
C GLU A 178 7.08 -13.04 9.45
N GLU A 179 8.18 -12.88 8.70
CA GLU A 179 8.19 -13.09 7.24
C GLU A 179 7.88 -14.54 6.88
N ILE A 180 8.50 -15.51 7.57
CA ILE A 180 8.23 -16.94 7.38
C ILE A 180 6.76 -17.24 7.65
N LYS A 181 6.20 -16.72 8.75
CA LYS A 181 4.78 -16.91 9.12
C LYS A 181 3.84 -16.36 8.04
N TYR A 182 4.13 -15.17 7.53
CA TYR A 182 3.38 -14.54 6.44
C TYR A 182 3.37 -15.40 5.17
N LEU A 183 4.54 -15.89 4.75
CA LEU A 183 4.68 -16.71 3.54
C LEU A 183 4.00 -18.06 3.67
N LYS A 184 4.16 -18.73 4.84
CA LYS A 184 3.49 -20.01 5.13
C LYS A 184 1.97 -19.84 5.03
N ALA A 185 1.42 -18.76 5.58
CA ALA A 185 -0.01 -18.50 5.52
C ALA A 185 -0.55 -18.28 4.09
N ILE A 186 0.22 -17.59 3.22
CA ILE A 186 -0.12 -17.49 1.78
C ILE A 186 -0.08 -18.87 1.13
N ARG A 187 1.04 -19.59 1.29
CA ARG A 187 1.27 -20.91 0.70
C ARG A 187 0.15 -21.89 1.06
N ASP A 188 -0.18 -21.98 2.35
CA ASP A 188 -1.17 -22.93 2.88
C ASP A 188 -2.59 -22.60 2.38
N THR A 189 -2.86 -21.32 2.11
CA THR A 189 -4.13 -20.90 1.49
C THR A 189 -4.20 -21.26 0.00
N LEU A 190 -3.08 -21.28 -0.71
CA LEU A 190 -2.99 -21.62 -2.14
C LEU A 190 -2.86 -23.14 -2.35
N ASN A 191 -3.80 -23.91 -1.79
CA ASN A 191 -3.70 -25.38 -1.74
C ASN A 191 -4.13 -26.11 -3.04
N ALA A 192 -4.90 -25.48 -3.91
CA ALA A 192 -5.36 -26.09 -5.17
C ALA A 192 -4.20 -26.41 -6.12
N SER A 193 -4.34 -27.46 -6.94
CA SER A 193 -3.31 -27.96 -7.86
C SER A 193 -2.77 -26.88 -8.81
N LYS A 194 -3.63 -25.96 -9.26
CA LYS A 194 -3.26 -24.83 -10.13
C LYS A 194 -2.24 -23.86 -9.52
N TYR A 195 -1.97 -23.95 -8.22
CA TYR A 195 -0.99 -23.12 -7.51
C TYR A 195 0.31 -23.85 -7.17
N LEU A 196 0.57 -25.02 -7.74
CA LEU A 196 1.77 -25.81 -7.44
C LEU A 196 3.07 -25.00 -7.57
N GLU A 197 3.26 -24.30 -8.70
CA GLU A 197 4.45 -23.47 -8.92
C GLU A 197 4.56 -22.32 -7.91
N HIS A 198 3.43 -21.75 -7.51
CA HIS A 198 3.40 -20.66 -6.53
C HIS A 198 3.87 -21.16 -5.18
N ARG A 199 3.38 -22.33 -4.76
CA ARG A 199 3.78 -22.98 -3.51
C ARG A 199 5.25 -23.35 -3.51
N VAL A 200 5.76 -23.97 -4.58
CA VAL A 200 7.19 -24.32 -4.71
C VAL A 200 8.08 -23.07 -4.60
N HIS A 201 7.67 -21.97 -5.23
CA HIS A 201 8.38 -20.71 -5.13
C HIS A 201 8.38 -20.14 -3.70
N LEU A 202 7.23 -20.16 -3.02
CA LEU A 202 7.11 -19.73 -1.62
C LEU A 202 7.93 -20.62 -0.68
N ASP A 203 7.91 -21.94 -0.87
CA ASP A 203 8.70 -22.89 -0.07
C ASP A 203 10.21 -22.65 -0.24
N THR A 204 10.67 -22.41 -1.48
CA THR A 204 12.07 -22.07 -1.75
C THR A 204 12.49 -20.82 -0.97
N TYR A 205 11.63 -19.81 -0.92
CA TYR A 205 11.91 -18.57 -0.22
C TYR A 205 11.88 -18.75 1.31
N ILE A 206 10.90 -19.49 1.83
CA ILE A 206 10.82 -19.88 3.25
C ILE A 206 12.10 -20.61 3.68
N SER A 207 12.58 -21.59 2.91
CA SER A 207 13.82 -22.30 3.22
C SER A 207 15.05 -21.39 3.21
N SER A 208 15.09 -20.37 2.36
CA SER A 208 16.17 -19.37 2.37
C SER A 208 16.14 -18.54 3.64
N LEU A 209 14.94 -18.13 4.11
CA LEU A 209 14.77 -17.37 5.34
C LEU A 209 15.11 -18.21 6.58
N GLU A 210 14.74 -19.49 6.61
CA GLU A 210 15.10 -20.40 7.70
C GLU A 210 16.63 -20.53 7.84
N LYS A 211 17.36 -20.69 6.73
CA LYS A 211 18.83 -20.71 6.72
C LYS A 211 19.46 -19.39 7.20
N GLU A 212 18.90 -18.26 6.78
CA GLU A 212 19.38 -16.94 7.23
C GLU A 212 19.14 -16.76 8.73
N LYS A 213 18.00 -17.23 9.26
CA LYS A 213 17.68 -17.21 10.68
C LYS A 213 18.73 -17.98 11.49
N ASP A 214 19.03 -19.21 11.09
CA ASP A 214 20.01 -20.07 11.79
C ASP A 214 21.41 -19.45 11.76
N ARG A 215 21.79 -18.82 10.63
CA ARG A 215 23.05 -18.09 10.50
C ARG A 215 23.17 -16.94 11.50
N ILE A 216 22.10 -16.16 11.67
CA ILE A 216 22.08 -15.03 12.61
C ILE A 216 22.20 -15.53 14.05
N ILE A 217 21.44 -16.56 14.41
CA ILE A 217 21.49 -17.16 15.76
C ILE A 217 22.91 -17.63 16.08
N LEU A 218 23.58 -18.32 15.14
CA LEU A 218 24.96 -18.76 15.33
C LEU A 218 25.94 -17.59 15.49
N GLN A 219 25.75 -16.52 14.72
CA GLN A 219 26.59 -15.32 14.82
C GLN A 219 26.42 -14.57 16.13
N GLU A 220 25.20 -14.51 16.66
CA GLU A 220 24.92 -13.91 17.97
C GLU A 220 25.56 -14.76 19.09
N PHE A 221 25.37 -16.08 19.05
CA PHE A 221 25.98 -17.02 20.00
C PHE A 221 27.52 -16.92 20.04
N LEU A 222 28.19 -16.91 18.88
CA LEU A 222 29.66 -16.82 18.80
C LEU A 222 30.21 -15.46 19.25
N LYS A 223 29.40 -14.39 19.20
CA LYS A 223 29.81 -13.07 19.73
C LYS A 223 29.65 -13.00 21.24
N ASP A 224 28.63 -13.66 21.78
CA ASP A 224 28.36 -13.69 23.22
C ASP A 224 29.36 -14.60 23.97
N ASP A 225 29.87 -15.65 23.31
CA ASP A 225 30.90 -16.56 23.86
C ASP A 225 32.35 -16.03 23.74
N GLY A 226 32.56 -14.92 23.03
CA GLY A 226 33.86 -14.27 22.86
C GLY A 226 34.14 -13.22 23.94
N PHE A 227 34.45 -13.67 25.17
CA PHE A 227 35.07 -12.85 26.22
C PHE A 227 36.60 -12.77 26.08
#